data_AF-A0A3P1ZRA6-F1
#
_entry.id   AF-A0A3P1ZRA6-F1
#
_cell.length_a   1.000
_cell.length_b   1.000
_cell.length_c   1.000
_cell.angle_alpha   90.00
_cell.angle_beta   90.00
_cell.angle_gamma   90.00
#
_symmetry.space_group_name_H-M   'P 1'
#
loop_
_entity.id
_entity.type
_entity.pdbx_description
1 polymer ?
#
loop_
_entity_poly.entity_id
_entity_poly.type
_entity_poly.pdbx_seq_one_letter_code
_entity_poly.pdbx_strand_id
1 'polypeptide(L)'
;MSSTNFRDFYNDDTNVSPAERARIEFEVELIGKLIEAREAKGLTQGQLAEAAGLKQSAVARLERMRVTPQIDTLFKVLTPMGYKLAIVPRNELV
;
A
#
# COMPACT_ATOMS: atom_id res chain seq x y z
N MET A 1 -28.66 15.76 14.88
CA MET A 1 -27.42 15.78 14.07
C MET A 1 -26.78 14.42 14.24
N SER A 2 -26.78 13.60 13.19
CA SER A 2 -26.28 12.23 13.27
C SER A 2 -24.80 12.24 13.66
N SER A 3 -24.42 11.37 14.58
CA SER A 3 -23.04 11.20 15.07
C SER A 3 -22.10 10.93 13.88
N THR A 4 -21.30 11.91 13.51
CA THR A 4 -20.37 11.80 12.37
C THR A 4 -19.05 11.14 12.80
N ASN A 5 -19.09 9.87 13.22
CA ASN A 5 -17.87 9.08 13.39
C ASN A 5 -17.37 8.61 12.01
N PHE A 6 -16.06 8.70 11.77
CA PHE A 6 -15.43 8.18 10.54
C PHE A 6 -15.85 6.74 10.25
N ARG A 7 -15.97 5.88 11.27
CA ARG A 7 -16.40 4.48 11.08
C ARG A 7 -17.80 4.38 10.49
N ASP A 8 -18.73 5.19 10.98
CA ASP A 8 -20.13 5.15 10.54
C ASP A 8 -20.23 5.71 9.11
N PHE A 9 -19.50 6.79 8.82
CA PHE A 9 -19.40 7.35 7.47
C PHE A 9 -18.76 6.35 6.49
N TYR A 10 -17.64 5.74 6.88
CA TYR A 10 -16.92 4.80 6.04
C TYR A 10 -17.81 3.60 5.75
N ASN A 11 -18.43 2.96 6.75
CA ASN A 11 -19.20 1.73 6.54
C ASN A 11 -20.58 1.92 5.88
N ASP A 12 -21.02 3.15 5.64
CA ASP A 12 -22.27 3.45 4.96
C ASP A 12 -22.09 3.38 3.44
N ASP A 13 -22.80 2.47 2.79
CA ASP A 13 -22.76 2.25 1.34
C ASP A 13 -23.24 3.46 0.52
N THR A 14 -24.00 4.38 1.11
CA THR A 14 -24.42 5.63 0.46
C THR A 14 -23.30 6.66 0.40
N ASN A 15 -22.33 6.58 1.31
CA ASN A 15 -21.18 7.48 1.37
C ASN A 15 -19.96 6.89 0.68
N VAL A 16 -19.71 5.59 0.87
CA VAL A 16 -18.60 4.86 0.26
C VAL A 16 -19.13 3.54 -0.25
N SER A 17 -19.14 3.34 -1.58
CA SER A 17 -19.64 2.09 -2.17
C SER A 17 -18.79 0.88 -1.75
N PRO A 18 -19.36 -0.34 -1.74
CA PRO A 18 -18.60 -1.56 -1.44
C PRO A 18 -17.36 -1.77 -2.33
N ALA A 19 -17.44 -1.39 -3.60
CA ALA A 19 -16.32 -1.49 -4.54
C ALA A 19 -15.19 -0.51 -4.19
N GLU A 20 -15.53 0.71 -3.81
CA GLU A 20 -14.54 1.71 -3.37
C GLU A 20 -13.88 1.30 -2.05
N ARG A 21 -14.68 0.77 -1.11
CA ARG A 21 -14.18 0.23 0.16
C ARG A 21 -13.16 -0.89 -0.07
N ALA A 22 -13.50 -1.87 -0.91
CA ALA A 22 -12.62 -2.98 -1.24
C ALA A 22 -11.33 -2.51 -1.93
N ARG A 23 -11.41 -1.47 -2.77
CA ARG A 23 -10.22 -0.87 -3.38
C ARG A 23 -9.32 -0.21 -2.34
N ILE A 24 -9.90 0.59 -1.43
CA ILE A 24 -9.14 1.24 -0.35
C ILE A 24 -8.46 0.19 0.52
N GLU A 25 -9.19 -0.85 0.93
CA GLU A 25 -8.65 -1.96 1.72
C GLU A 25 -7.49 -2.65 1.00
N PHE A 26 -7.62 -2.92 -0.30
CA PHE A 26 -6.55 -3.51 -1.11
C PHE A 26 -5.30 -2.61 -1.17
N GLU A 27 -5.48 -1.31 -1.40
CA GLU A 27 -4.36 -0.36 -1.44
C GLU A 27 -3.67 -0.25 -0.07
N VAL A 28 -4.44 -0.22 1.02
CA VAL A 28 -3.90 -0.19 2.40
C VAL A 28 -3.09 -1.45 2.69
N GLU A 29 -3.63 -2.63 2.36
CA GLU A 29 -2.94 -3.90 2.59
C GLU A 29 -1.65 -4.00 1.77
N LEU A 30 -1.70 -3.63 0.49
CA LEU A 30 -0.53 -3.66 -0.39
C LEU A 30 0.59 -2.75 0.15
N ILE A 31 0.27 -1.50 0.48
CA ILE A 31 1.26 -0.54 0.99
C ILE A 31 1.78 -0.97 2.37
N GLY A 32 0.91 -1.50 3.24
CA GLY A 32 1.30 -2.07 4.53
C GLY A 32 2.36 -3.16 4.38
N LYS A 33 2.12 -4.14 3.50
CA LYS A 33 3.08 -5.22 3.22
C LYS A 33 4.41 -4.71 2.66
N LEU A 34 4.40 -3.66 1.84
CA LEU A 34 5.64 -3.04 1.35
C LEU A 34 6.45 -2.39 2.48
N ILE A 35 5.78 -1.70 3.41
CA ILE A 35 6.41 -1.07 4.58
C ILE A 35 7.00 -2.15 5.50
N GLU A 36 6.24 -3.20 5.81
CA GLU A 36 6.69 -4.32 6.62
C GLU A 36 7.91 -5.00 5.99
N ALA A 37 7.88 -5.26 4.67
CA ALA A 37 9.02 -5.83 3.95
C ALA A 37 10.27 -4.96 4.02
N ARG A 38 10.12 -3.63 3.91
CA ARG A 38 11.21 -2.66 4.05
C ARG A 38 11.80 -2.70 5.46
N GLU A 39 10.94 -2.68 6.47
CA GLU A 39 11.33 -2.65 7.89
C GLU A 39 11.98 -3.96 8.34
N ALA A 40 11.47 -5.10 7.88
CA ALA A 40 12.08 -6.41 8.12
C ALA A 40 13.50 -6.53 7.54
N LYS A 41 13.83 -5.74 6.50
CA LYS A 41 15.18 -5.62 5.95
C LYS A 41 16.05 -4.57 6.64
N GLY A 42 15.50 -3.84 7.63
CA GLY A 42 16.20 -2.76 8.33
C GLY A 42 16.49 -1.54 7.45
N LEU A 43 15.77 -1.38 6.34
CA LEU A 43 15.99 -0.28 5.40
C LEU A 43 15.22 0.97 5.81
N THR A 44 15.89 2.11 5.79
CA THR A 44 15.21 3.42 5.79
C THR A 44 14.53 3.68 4.43
N GLN A 45 13.58 4.61 4.39
CA GLN A 45 12.98 5.07 3.13
C GLN A 45 14.02 5.56 2.12
N GLY A 46 15.09 6.20 2.59
CA GLY A 46 16.19 6.70 1.75
C GLY A 46 17.01 5.57 1.14
N GLN A 47 17.35 4.55 1.93
CA GLN A 47 18.10 3.39 1.45
C GLN A 47 17.30 2.55 0.45
N LEU A 48 15.99 2.37 0.69
CA LEU A 48 15.12 1.72 -0.29
C LEU A 48 15.06 2.54 -1.59
N ALA A 49 14.93 3.87 -1.47
CA ALA A 49 14.87 4.74 -2.64
C ALA A 49 16.16 4.66 -3.48
N GLU A 50 17.33 4.69 -2.83
CA GLU A 50 18.63 4.53 -3.49
C GLU A 50 18.72 3.19 -4.23
N ALA A 51 18.40 2.08 -3.55
CA ALA A 51 18.44 0.75 -4.14
C ALA A 51 17.43 0.57 -5.30
N ALA A 52 16.30 1.29 -5.24
CA ALA A 52 15.25 1.28 -6.26
C ALA A 52 15.48 2.28 -7.41
N GLY A 53 16.53 3.11 -7.35
CA GLY A 53 16.73 4.20 -8.32
C GLY A 53 15.64 5.27 -8.27
N LEU A 54 15.06 5.51 -7.10
CA LEU A 54 13.98 6.47 -6.85
C LEU A 54 14.44 7.61 -5.94
N LYS A 55 13.66 8.69 -5.90
CA LYS A 55 13.83 9.74 -4.88
C LYS A 55 13.24 9.26 -3.55
N GLN A 56 13.85 9.60 -2.42
CA GLN A 56 13.28 9.32 -1.09
C GLN A 56 11.85 9.87 -0.96
N SER A 57 11.57 11.05 -1.50
CA SER A 57 10.22 11.63 -1.50
C SER A 57 9.21 10.81 -2.32
N ALA A 58 9.65 10.02 -3.30
CA ALA A 58 8.78 9.10 -4.01
C ALA A 58 8.37 7.92 -3.12
N VAL A 59 9.32 7.29 -2.43
CA VAL A 59 9.05 6.23 -1.44
C VAL A 59 8.18 6.77 -0.30
N ALA A 60 8.47 7.96 0.20
CA ALA A 60 7.69 8.56 1.29
C ALA A 60 6.26 8.95 0.88
N ARG A 61 5.99 9.24 -0.40
CA ARG A 61 4.63 9.45 -0.93
C ARG A 61 3.89 8.13 -1.14
N LEU A 62 4.62 7.10 -1.61
CA LEU A 62 4.11 5.74 -1.76
C LEU A 62 3.61 5.21 -0.42
N GLU A 63 4.45 5.24 0.63
CA GLU A 63 4.11 4.74 1.97
C GLU A 63 2.99 5.53 2.65
N ARG A 64 2.79 6.80 2.28
CA ARG A 64 1.70 7.64 2.78
C ARG A 64 0.43 7.56 1.93
N MET A 65 0.38 6.67 0.93
CA MET A 65 -0.75 6.53 0.01
C MET A 65 -1.17 7.85 -0.67
N ARG A 66 -0.20 8.75 -0.90
CA ARG A 66 -0.46 10.04 -1.58
C ARG A 66 -0.43 9.91 -3.10
N VAL A 67 0.03 8.77 -3.61
CA VAL A 67 0.07 8.41 -5.02
C VAL A 67 -0.24 6.93 -5.15
N THR A 68 -1.05 6.56 -6.13
CA THR A 68 -1.21 5.15 -6.51
C THR A 68 0.05 4.70 -7.25
N PRO A 69 0.78 3.67 -6.78
CA PRO A 69 1.96 3.18 -7.48
C PRO A 69 1.56 2.60 -8.85
N GLN A 70 2.38 2.90 -9.85
CA GLN A 70 2.38 2.15 -11.10
C GLN A 70 3.06 0.79 -10.88
N ILE A 71 2.77 -0.18 -11.76
CA ILE A 71 3.38 -1.52 -11.71
C ILE A 71 4.93 -1.42 -11.75
N ASP A 72 5.48 -0.53 -12.57
CA ASP A 72 6.93 -0.29 -12.64
C ASP A 72 7.51 0.20 -11.30
N THR A 73 6.77 1.06 -10.58
CA THR A 73 7.18 1.51 -9.23
C THR A 73 7.19 0.35 -8.25
N LEU A 74 6.16 -0.51 -8.27
CA LEU A 74 6.11 -1.71 -7.44
C LEU A 74 7.30 -2.63 -7.73
N PHE A 75 7.60 -2.86 -9.00
CA PHE A 75 8.75 -3.68 -9.40
C PHE A 75 10.07 -3.10 -8.87
N LYS A 76 10.28 -1.78 -9.00
CA LYS A 76 11.49 -1.09 -8.54
C LYS A 76 11.69 -1.16 -7.03
N VAL A 77 10.62 -1.14 -6.23
CA VAL A 77 10.74 -1.23 -4.76
C VAL A 77 10.85 -2.69 -4.29
N LEU A 78 10.14 -3.63 -4.92
CA LEU A 78 10.13 -5.04 -4.53
C LEU A 78 11.46 -5.73 -4.81
N THR A 79 12.06 -5.47 -5.98
CA THR A 79 13.29 -6.12 -6.45
C THR A 79 14.47 -5.98 -5.49
N PRO A 80 14.88 -4.78 -5.04
CA PRO A 80 16.01 -4.63 -4.11
C PRO A 80 15.73 -5.20 -2.72
N MET A 81 14.46 -5.32 -2.34
CA MET A 81 14.07 -5.98 -1.10
C MET A 81 14.07 -7.53 -1.24
N GLY A 82 14.18 -8.07 -2.45
CA GLY A 82 14.11 -9.51 -2.73
C GLY A 82 12.68 -10.07 -2.72
N TYR A 83 11.68 -9.23 -2.99
CA TYR A 83 10.27 -9.61 -3.04
C TYR A 83 9.74 -9.56 -4.48
N LYS A 84 8.57 -10.17 -4.70
CA LYS A 84 7.80 -10.13 -5.95
C LYS A 84 6.32 -9.96 -5.66
N LEU A 85 5.57 -9.46 -6.64
CA LEU A 85 4.12 -9.50 -6.60
C LEU A 85 3.64 -10.86 -7.14
N ALA A 86 2.65 -11.45 -6.48
CA ALA A 86 2.02 -12.70 -6.91
C ALA A 86 0.50 -12.53 -6.94
N ILE A 87 -0.15 -13.21 -7.87
CA ILE A 87 -1.60 -13.32 -7.94
C ILE A 87 -1.96 -14.67 -7.34
N VAL A 88 -2.74 -14.65 -6.26
CA VAL A 88 -3.15 -15.84 -5.51
C VAL A 88 -4.69 -15.92 -5.45
N PRO A 89 -5.28 -17.11 -5.29
CA PRO A 89 -6.72 -17.25 -5.05
C PRO A 89 -7.15 -16.50 -3.79
N ARG A 90 -8.31 -15.83 -3.85
CA ARG A 90 -8.85 -15.02 -2.73
C ARG A 90 -9.13 -15.83 -1.45
N ASN A 91 -9.30 -17.14 -1.57
CA ASN A 91 -9.72 -18.03 -0.50
C ASN A 91 -8.65 -19.05 -0.06
N GLU A 92 -7.40 -18.89 -0.49
CA GLU A 92 -6.30 -19.67 0.06
C GLU A 92 -5.73 -18.95 1.30
N LEU A 93 -5.77 -19.62 2.44
CA LEU A 93 -5.04 -19.19 3.64
C LEU A 93 -3.55 -19.30 3.32
N VAL A 94 -2.88 -18.16 3.19
CA VAL A 94 -1.42 -18.05 3.13
C VAL A 94 -0.89 -17.79 4.53
#